data_AF-A0AAV1Z6K1-F1
#
_entry.id   AF-A0AAV1Z6K1-F1
#
_cell.length_a   1.000
_cell.length_b   1.000
_cell.length_c   1.000
_cell.angle_alpha   90.00
_cell.angle_beta   90.00
_cell.angle_gamma   90.00
#
_symmetry.space_group_name_H-M   'P 1'
#
loop_
_entity.id
_entity.type
_entity.pdbx_description
1 polymer ?
#
loop_
_entity_poly.entity_id
_entity_poly.type
_entity_poly.pdbx_seq_one_letter_code
_entity_poly.pdbx_strand_id
1 'polypeptide(L)'
;MAYEIFFLSSEFDLPKQNIIGLEFNRAAMKMANIDAMFDFMFTDPKDVYGKSTVGENELLYFADVCAGPGGFSEYVLWRKKWECKGFGFTLKGQNDFKLEDFFAGPPETFEPYYGEDGDGDIYSPRNLKSFQKFVRSNTEGKGVHFMMADGGFSVEGRENEQEILSKRLYLCQFLCALLILRKGGHFVCKLFDLFTAFSVGLVYLMCMAFEKICIFKPNTSRPANSERYIICKWLKEDIKDIADYMFEVNEKLGKYSSTTSDADIVEVVPLEVLKENEEFYDYIVTSNDKLGTNQIIHLDKIRVFAQNTNLHEEKQSDIRKECLALWKVPDKARSAPPRCEPGIAYKQLMQGENLSYINNSPGPLTPNLLKKLDRIFDYHCVVCGETKIPPSLFIGLGKSNIYQYDPNSSKWLKLELVLELPANTLFYGELIQELKGENAVV
;
A
#
# COMPACT_ATOMS: atom_id res chain seq x y z
N MET A 1 -23.74 5.93 12.52
CA MET A 1 -24.05 4.66 13.21
C MET A 1 -23.02 3.64 12.78
N ALA A 2 -21.97 3.45 13.60
CA ALA A 2 -20.99 2.39 13.37
C ALA A 2 -21.54 1.11 14.01
N TYR A 3 -21.93 0.15 13.18
CA TYR A 3 -22.23 -1.20 13.65
C TYR A 3 -20.89 -1.87 14.01
N GLU A 4 -20.71 -2.21 15.30
CA GLU A 4 -19.59 -3.04 15.76
C GLU A 4 -19.78 -4.44 15.18
N ILE A 5 -18.82 -4.89 14.39
CA ILE A 5 -18.92 -6.11 13.58
C ILE A 5 -17.71 -6.99 13.91
N PHE A 6 -17.93 -8.27 14.17
CA PHE A 6 -16.89 -9.17 14.67
C PHE A 6 -16.49 -10.23 13.65
N PHE A 7 -15.19 -10.36 13.43
CA PHE A 7 -14.56 -11.57 12.91
C PHE A 7 -13.76 -12.23 14.04
N LEU A 8 -14.37 -13.18 14.74
CA LEU A 8 -13.64 -14.06 15.65
C LEU A 8 -13.04 -15.22 14.85
N SER A 9 -11.73 -15.17 14.58
CA SER A 9 -10.96 -16.38 14.33
C SER A 9 -10.67 -17.02 15.69
N SER A 10 -11.37 -18.09 16.04
CA SER A 10 -11.06 -18.92 17.21
C SER A 10 -9.63 -19.47 17.09
N GLU A 11 -8.76 -19.11 18.03
CA GLU A 11 -7.50 -19.81 18.26
C GLU A 11 -7.73 -20.98 19.21
N PHE A 12 -8.36 -22.02 18.68
CA PHE A 12 -8.12 -23.41 19.03
C PHE A 12 -8.16 -24.15 17.69
N ASP A 13 -7.07 -24.82 17.34
CA ASP A 13 -6.88 -25.45 16.03
C ASP A 13 -8.03 -26.40 15.66
N LEU A 14 -8.74 -26.07 14.57
CA LEU A 14 -9.20 -26.94 13.46
C LEU A 14 -10.45 -26.36 12.73
N PRO A 15 -10.51 -26.35 11.39
CA PRO A 15 -9.50 -26.01 10.41
C PRO A 15 -9.77 -24.63 9.78
N LYS A 16 -8.68 -23.93 9.47
CA LYS A 16 -8.54 -22.87 8.46
C LYS A 16 -9.69 -22.79 7.42
N GLN A 17 -10.74 -21.98 7.57
CA GLN A 17 -11.63 -21.73 6.40
C GLN A 17 -12.57 -20.52 6.36
N ASN A 18 -12.90 -19.80 7.44
CA ASN A 18 -13.94 -18.76 7.30
C ASN A 18 -13.44 -17.34 6.91
N ILE A 19 -12.11 -17.14 6.85
CA ILE A 19 -11.46 -15.96 6.22
C ILE A 19 -10.36 -16.41 5.23
N ILE A 20 -9.94 -17.67 5.28
CA ILE A 20 -9.01 -18.31 4.33
C ILE A 20 -9.85 -18.78 3.14
N GLY A 21 -10.22 -17.84 2.29
CA GLY A 21 -11.15 -18.05 1.19
C GLY A 21 -11.77 -16.76 0.66
N LEU A 22 -11.24 -15.60 1.04
CA LEU A 22 -11.52 -14.33 0.38
C LEU A 22 -10.38 -14.03 -0.60
N GLU A 23 -10.63 -13.22 -1.63
CA GLU A 23 -9.68 -12.80 -2.67
C GLU A 23 -8.32 -12.30 -2.12
N PHE A 24 -8.29 -11.94 -0.83
CA PHE A 24 -7.20 -11.28 -0.13
C PHE A 24 -6.66 -12.05 1.08
N ASN A 25 -5.40 -11.76 1.45
CA ASN A 25 -4.89 -12.11 2.77
C ASN A 25 -5.54 -11.26 3.88
N ARG A 26 -5.32 -11.62 5.15
CA ARG A 26 -5.98 -10.93 6.29
C ARG A 26 -5.61 -9.46 6.40
N ALA A 27 -4.35 -9.08 6.12
CA ALA A 27 -3.92 -7.69 6.21
C ALA A 27 -4.59 -6.84 5.10
N ALA A 28 -4.63 -7.34 3.88
CA ALA A 28 -5.38 -6.72 2.77
C ALA A 28 -6.85 -6.46 3.14
N MET A 29 -7.52 -7.39 3.82
CA MET A 29 -8.89 -7.19 4.31
C MET A 29 -9.00 -6.09 5.39
N LYS A 30 -7.96 -5.86 6.21
CA LYS A 30 -7.95 -4.72 7.13
C LYS A 30 -7.91 -3.41 6.38
N MET A 31 -7.10 -3.31 5.33
CA MET A 31 -7.06 -2.10 4.52
C MET A 31 -8.39 -1.88 3.78
N ALA A 32 -9.03 -2.94 3.28
CA ALA A 32 -10.37 -2.86 2.71
C ALA A 32 -11.41 -2.34 3.72
N ASN A 33 -11.36 -2.85 4.96
CA ASN A 33 -12.23 -2.37 6.02
C ASN A 33 -11.95 -0.90 6.35
N ILE A 34 -10.70 -0.52 6.59
CA ILE A 34 -10.31 0.86 6.94
C ILE A 34 -10.72 1.81 5.82
N ASP A 35 -10.33 1.53 4.57
CA ASP A 35 -10.64 2.40 3.43
C ASP A 35 -12.15 2.63 3.29
N ALA A 36 -12.97 1.57 3.39
CA ALA A 36 -14.42 1.71 3.34
C ALA A 36 -15.01 2.50 4.53
N MET A 37 -14.44 2.38 5.74
CA MET A 37 -14.92 3.11 6.93
C MET A 37 -14.57 4.60 6.90
N PHE A 38 -13.60 4.98 6.08
CA PHE A 38 -13.20 6.37 5.90
C PHE A 38 -13.52 6.90 4.49
N ASP A 39 -14.65 6.45 3.93
CA ASP A 39 -15.22 6.93 2.67
C ASP A 39 -14.28 6.77 1.46
N PHE A 40 -13.50 5.69 1.46
CA PHE A 40 -12.49 5.38 0.46
C PHE A 40 -11.39 6.44 0.34
N MET A 41 -11.08 7.18 1.41
CA MET A 41 -10.07 8.25 1.41
C MET A 41 -8.68 7.84 0.91
N PHE A 42 -8.33 6.55 0.93
CA PHE A 42 -7.03 6.10 0.44
C PHE A 42 -7.10 5.80 -1.06
N THR A 43 -8.15 5.13 -1.54
CA THR A 43 -8.26 4.75 -2.96
C THR A 43 -8.96 5.79 -3.85
N ASP A 44 -9.69 6.74 -3.25
CA ASP A 44 -10.32 7.91 -3.87
C ASP A 44 -10.07 9.17 -2.99
N PRO A 45 -8.81 9.64 -2.87
CA PRO A 45 -8.46 10.71 -1.94
C PRO A 45 -9.03 12.06 -2.38
N LYS A 46 -9.67 12.75 -1.43
CA LYS A 46 -10.30 14.06 -1.64
C LYS A 46 -9.72 15.10 -0.70
N ASP A 47 -9.70 16.35 -1.13
CA ASP A 47 -9.32 17.48 -0.30
C ASP A 47 -10.42 17.82 0.72
N VAL A 48 -10.17 18.84 1.54
CA VAL A 48 -11.10 19.35 2.56
C VAL A 48 -12.44 19.83 1.98
N TYR A 49 -12.51 20.11 0.68
CA TYR A 49 -13.70 20.56 -0.04
C TYR A 49 -14.40 19.43 -0.81
N GLY A 50 -13.89 18.19 -0.70
CA GLY A 50 -14.45 17.03 -1.38
C GLY A 50 -14.04 16.88 -2.84
N LYS A 51 -13.06 17.65 -3.32
CA LYS A 51 -12.52 17.52 -4.69
C LYS A 51 -11.44 16.44 -4.71
N SER A 52 -11.40 15.63 -5.77
CA SER A 52 -10.34 14.63 -5.95
C SER A 52 -8.96 15.30 -5.95
N THR A 53 -8.01 14.68 -5.25
CA THR A 53 -6.61 15.13 -5.19
C THR A 53 -5.73 14.47 -6.24
N VAL A 54 -6.26 13.46 -6.95
CA VAL A 54 -5.60 12.84 -8.10
C VAL A 54 -5.98 13.64 -9.35
N GLY A 55 -5.00 14.23 -10.04
CA GLY A 55 -5.23 14.93 -11.30
C GLY A 55 -5.75 14.02 -12.41
N GLU A 56 -6.39 14.60 -13.45
CA GLU A 56 -7.04 13.83 -14.54
C GLU A 56 -6.11 12.85 -15.27
N ASN A 57 -4.82 13.19 -15.37
CA ASN A 57 -3.78 12.34 -15.98
C ASN A 57 -2.69 11.95 -14.96
N GLU A 58 -3.00 12.04 -13.67
CA GLU A 58 -2.07 11.67 -12.59
C GLU A 58 -2.39 10.26 -12.09
N LEU A 59 -1.35 9.49 -11.75
CA LEU A 59 -1.53 8.23 -11.04
C LEU A 59 -1.79 8.48 -9.54
N LEU A 60 -2.55 7.58 -8.92
CA LEU A 60 -2.60 7.52 -7.47
C LEU A 60 -1.27 6.98 -6.90
N TYR A 61 -0.43 7.86 -6.39
CA TYR A 61 0.80 7.47 -5.68
C TYR A 61 0.55 7.10 -4.22
N PHE A 62 1.08 5.95 -3.77
CA PHE A 62 1.03 5.52 -2.37
C PHE A 62 2.35 4.91 -1.89
N ALA A 63 2.54 4.85 -0.57
CA ALA A 63 3.66 4.13 0.05
C ALA A 63 3.16 3.09 1.06
N ASP A 64 3.86 1.96 1.16
CA ASP A 64 3.56 0.87 2.11
C ASP A 64 4.85 0.50 2.86
N VAL A 65 4.89 0.84 4.16
CA VAL A 65 6.12 0.82 4.96
C VAL A 65 5.99 -0.16 6.12
N CYS A 66 7.07 -0.90 6.43
CA CYS A 66 7.10 -2.00 7.39
C CYS A 66 6.01 -3.05 7.10
N ALA A 67 5.79 -3.33 5.81
CA ALA A 67 4.56 -3.94 5.33
C ALA A 67 4.72 -5.32 4.69
N GLY A 68 5.91 -5.94 4.75
CA GLY A 68 6.07 -7.30 4.25
C GLY A 68 5.07 -8.26 4.93
N PRO A 69 4.36 -9.12 4.16
CA PRO A 69 4.58 -9.47 2.76
C PRO A 69 3.89 -8.57 1.70
N GLY A 70 3.15 -7.54 2.10
CA GLY A 70 2.56 -6.53 1.20
C GLY A 70 1.04 -6.57 1.05
N GLY A 71 0.31 -7.05 2.07
CA GLY A 71 -1.16 -7.18 1.98
C GLY A 71 -1.89 -5.85 1.76
N PHE A 72 -1.47 -4.77 2.41
CA PHE A 72 -2.09 -3.46 2.20
C PHE A 72 -1.93 -2.98 0.75
N SER A 73 -0.72 -3.13 0.19
CA SER A 73 -0.46 -2.89 -1.23
C SER A 73 -1.32 -3.76 -2.15
N GLU A 74 -1.45 -5.07 -1.88
CA GLU A 74 -2.29 -5.97 -2.70
C GLU A 74 -3.74 -5.46 -2.80
N TYR A 75 -4.31 -4.94 -1.70
CA TYR A 75 -5.65 -4.33 -1.71
C TYR A 75 -5.71 -3.08 -2.60
N VAL A 76 -4.77 -2.14 -2.43
CA VAL A 76 -4.76 -0.88 -3.20
C VAL A 76 -4.60 -1.16 -4.69
N LEU A 77 -3.62 -1.99 -5.05
CA LEU A 77 -3.35 -2.42 -6.43
C LEU A 77 -4.55 -3.16 -7.03
N TRP A 78 -5.26 -3.97 -6.24
CA TRP A 78 -6.49 -4.59 -6.73
C TRP A 78 -7.58 -3.55 -6.97
N ARG A 79 -7.76 -2.58 -6.07
CA ARG A 79 -8.83 -1.59 -6.18
C ARG A 79 -8.60 -0.65 -7.36
N LYS A 80 -7.35 -0.22 -7.55
CA LYS A 80 -6.96 0.83 -8.51
C LYS A 80 -6.30 0.32 -9.78
N LYS A 81 -5.94 -0.97 -9.81
CA LYS A 81 -5.32 -1.60 -10.97
C LYS A 81 -4.10 -0.79 -11.42
N TRP A 82 -4.05 -0.40 -12.69
CA TRP A 82 -2.94 0.34 -13.28
C TRP A 82 -2.97 1.85 -12.97
N GLU A 83 -4.06 2.37 -12.39
CA GLU A 83 -4.22 3.81 -12.08
C GLU A 83 -3.47 4.25 -10.81
N CYS A 84 -2.54 3.43 -10.32
CA CYS A 84 -1.78 3.71 -9.12
C CYS A 84 -0.32 3.25 -9.24
N LYS A 85 0.56 3.87 -8.45
CA LYS A 85 1.96 3.49 -8.31
C LYS A 85 2.30 3.43 -6.81
N GLY A 86 2.78 2.28 -6.37
CA GLY A 86 3.15 2.04 -4.98
C GLY A 86 4.67 2.01 -4.78
N PHE A 87 5.11 2.49 -3.62
CA PHE A 87 6.50 2.42 -3.17
C PHE A 87 6.58 1.63 -1.85
N GLY A 88 7.32 0.53 -1.85
CA GLY A 88 7.46 -0.35 -0.70
C GLY A 88 8.72 -0.06 0.09
N PHE A 89 8.67 -0.13 1.42
CA PHE A 89 9.87 -0.06 2.27
C PHE A 89 9.73 -1.01 3.47
N THR A 90 10.47 -2.11 3.50
CA THR A 90 10.39 -3.12 4.57
C THR A 90 11.73 -3.81 4.76
N LEU A 91 11.93 -4.44 5.93
CA LEU A 91 13.10 -5.25 6.21
C LEU A 91 13.21 -6.42 5.21
N LYS A 92 14.41 -6.68 4.71
CA LYS A 92 14.70 -7.85 3.87
C LYS A 92 14.57 -9.18 4.64
N GLY A 93 14.52 -10.27 3.87
CA GLY A 93 14.54 -11.63 4.40
C GLY A 93 13.15 -12.14 4.74
N GLN A 94 12.91 -12.54 5.99
CA GLN A 94 11.63 -13.16 6.37
C GLN A 94 10.45 -12.18 6.32
N ASN A 95 10.73 -10.89 6.46
CA ASN A 95 9.74 -9.80 6.49
C ASN A 95 9.70 -9.01 5.16
N ASP A 96 10.20 -9.60 4.07
CA ASP A 96 10.25 -8.96 2.76
C ASP A 96 8.89 -9.02 2.04
N PHE A 97 8.72 -8.20 1.01
CA PHE A 97 7.58 -8.28 0.11
C PHE A 97 7.57 -9.60 -0.66
N LYS A 98 6.38 -10.16 -0.85
CA LYS A 98 6.15 -11.37 -1.65
C LYS A 98 5.30 -11.03 -2.85
N LEU A 99 5.87 -10.30 -3.81
CA LEU A 99 5.16 -9.83 -5.00
C LEU A 99 4.68 -10.98 -5.88
N GLU A 100 5.35 -12.13 -5.80
CA GLU A 100 4.90 -13.36 -6.44
C GLU A 100 3.53 -13.84 -5.95
N ASP A 101 3.19 -13.52 -4.69
CA ASP A 101 1.93 -13.87 -4.03
C ASP A 101 0.84 -12.80 -4.21
N PHE A 102 1.09 -11.71 -4.96
CA PHE A 102 0.07 -10.71 -5.27
C PHE A 102 -0.81 -11.26 -6.39
N PHE A 103 -2.02 -11.72 -6.04
CA PHE A 103 -2.93 -12.33 -7.01
C PHE A 103 -4.03 -11.39 -7.46
N ALA A 104 -4.33 -10.34 -6.70
CA ALA A 104 -5.50 -9.50 -6.91
C ALA A 104 -5.19 -8.19 -7.68
N GLY A 105 -3.96 -7.70 -7.64
CA GLY A 105 -3.52 -6.46 -8.28
C GLY A 105 -2.24 -6.63 -9.10
N PRO A 106 -1.93 -5.70 -10.03
CA PRO A 106 -0.71 -5.76 -10.85
C PRO A 106 0.53 -5.39 -10.01
N PRO A 107 1.37 -6.37 -9.61
CA PRO A 107 2.56 -6.08 -8.81
C PRO A 107 3.58 -5.20 -9.55
N GLU A 108 3.52 -5.13 -10.88
CA GLU A 108 4.45 -4.37 -11.72
C GLU A 108 4.36 -2.85 -11.49
N THR A 109 3.26 -2.39 -10.86
CA THR A 109 3.07 -0.99 -10.44
C THR A 109 3.48 -0.75 -8.98
N PHE A 110 4.16 -1.71 -8.35
CA PHE A 110 4.69 -1.59 -7.00
C PHE A 110 6.21 -1.75 -7.01
N GLU A 111 6.92 -0.82 -6.37
CA GLU A 111 8.39 -0.80 -6.39
C GLU A 111 8.96 -0.85 -4.98
N PRO A 112 9.46 -2.01 -4.53
CA PRO A 112 10.21 -2.14 -3.30
C PRO A 112 11.51 -1.35 -3.35
N TYR A 113 11.81 -0.63 -2.27
CA TYR A 113 13.07 0.07 -2.05
C TYR A 113 13.58 -0.25 -0.65
N TYR A 114 14.88 -0.51 -0.52
CA TYR A 114 15.49 -1.03 0.71
C TYR A 114 16.47 -0.05 1.37
N GLY A 115 16.40 1.23 0.99
CA GLY A 115 17.30 2.25 1.53
C GLY A 115 18.70 2.18 0.94
N GLU A 116 19.50 3.18 1.27
CA GLU A 116 20.93 3.25 0.93
C GLU A 116 21.73 2.09 1.51
N ASP A 117 21.38 1.63 2.72
CA ASP A 117 22.04 0.50 3.38
C ASP A 117 21.57 -0.85 2.79
N GLY A 118 20.48 -0.85 2.00
CA GLY A 118 20.00 -2.00 1.27
C GLY A 118 19.35 -3.10 2.12
N ASP A 119 19.03 -2.82 3.39
CA ASP A 119 18.44 -3.75 4.35
C ASP A 119 16.95 -3.48 4.64
N GLY A 120 16.46 -2.28 4.29
CA GLY A 120 15.11 -1.83 4.57
C GLY A 120 14.83 -1.51 6.05
N ASP A 121 15.88 -1.24 6.85
CA ASP A 121 15.70 -0.82 8.24
C ASP A 121 15.20 0.62 8.34
N ILE A 122 13.96 0.78 8.81
CA ILE A 122 13.32 2.09 8.99
C ILE A 122 13.95 2.90 10.12
N TYR A 123 14.70 2.26 11.01
CA TYR A 123 15.40 2.96 12.10
C TYR A 123 16.62 3.73 11.61
N SER A 124 17.20 3.36 10.46
CA SER A 124 18.38 4.01 9.89
C SER A 124 18.04 5.40 9.32
N PRO A 125 18.65 6.48 9.85
CA PRO A 125 18.47 7.83 9.32
C PRO A 125 18.87 7.98 7.85
N ARG A 126 19.86 7.19 7.38
CA ARG A 126 20.29 7.16 5.97
C ARG A 126 19.24 6.51 5.08
N ASN A 127 18.65 5.42 5.54
CA ASN A 127 17.56 4.75 4.84
C ASN A 127 16.32 5.65 4.71
N LEU A 128 15.93 6.35 5.78
CA LEU A 128 14.81 7.30 5.74
C LEU A 128 15.03 8.43 4.71
N LYS A 129 16.23 9.05 4.71
CA LYS A 129 16.58 10.11 3.77
C LYS A 129 16.64 9.62 2.32
N SER A 130 17.24 8.45 2.09
CA SER A 130 17.32 7.86 0.75
C SER A 130 15.94 7.45 0.22
N PHE A 131 15.07 6.86 1.06
CA PHE A 131 13.70 6.55 0.67
C PHE A 131 12.88 7.82 0.39
N GLN A 132 13.05 8.87 1.19
CA GLN A 132 12.44 10.18 0.90
C GLN A 132 12.85 10.69 -0.48
N LYS A 133 14.16 10.70 -0.78
CA LYS A 133 14.67 11.15 -2.09
C LYS A 133 14.07 10.32 -3.23
N PHE A 134 14.05 9.00 -3.09
CA PHE A 134 13.48 8.07 -4.06
C PHE A 134 11.99 8.31 -4.31
N VAL A 135 11.18 8.48 -3.27
CA VAL A 135 9.75 8.77 -3.43
C VAL A 135 9.56 10.13 -4.12
N ARG A 136 10.30 11.16 -3.69
CA ARG A 136 10.18 12.52 -4.26
C ARG A 136 10.57 12.54 -5.74
N SER A 137 11.64 11.85 -6.14
CA SER A 137 12.05 11.78 -7.56
C SER A 137 11.02 11.09 -8.45
N ASN A 138 10.25 10.15 -7.90
CA ASN A 138 9.23 9.39 -8.63
C ASN A 138 7.80 9.98 -8.51
N THR A 139 7.66 11.14 -7.88
CA THR A 139 6.37 11.82 -7.65
C THR A 139 6.43 13.32 -7.97
N GLU A 140 7.29 13.72 -8.91
CA GLU A 140 7.46 15.12 -9.33
C GLU A 140 7.79 16.07 -8.15
N GLY A 141 8.47 15.57 -7.12
CA GLY A 141 8.77 16.29 -5.88
C GLY A 141 7.59 16.43 -4.90
N LYS A 142 6.37 16.07 -5.30
CA LYS A 142 5.15 16.28 -4.49
C LYS A 142 5.03 15.31 -3.32
N GLY A 143 5.52 14.08 -3.46
CA GLY A 143 5.29 13.00 -2.50
C GLY A 143 4.03 12.18 -2.81
N VAL A 144 3.77 11.15 -2.00
CA VAL A 144 2.63 10.23 -2.17
C VAL A 144 1.33 10.83 -1.66
N HIS A 145 0.20 10.43 -2.23
CA HIS A 145 -1.14 10.82 -1.78
C HIS A 145 -1.44 10.25 -0.39
N PHE A 146 -0.99 9.03 -0.12
CA PHE A 146 -1.11 8.43 1.18
C PHE A 146 0.01 7.45 1.48
N MET A 147 0.23 7.21 2.76
CA MET A 147 1.15 6.21 3.28
C MET A 147 0.40 5.28 4.22
N MET A 148 0.69 3.99 4.09
CA MET A 148 0.22 2.96 5.00
C MET A 148 1.41 2.36 5.72
N ALA A 149 1.22 1.97 6.98
CA ALA A 149 2.22 1.27 7.76
C ALA A 149 1.58 0.22 8.68
N ASP A 150 2.02 -1.04 8.58
CA ASP A 150 1.50 -2.17 9.38
C ASP A 150 2.61 -2.84 10.22
N GLY A 151 3.62 -2.06 10.61
CA GLY A 151 4.81 -2.55 11.29
C GLY A 151 4.50 -3.23 12.62
N GLY A 152 5.16 -4.35 12.85
CA GLY A 152 5.15 -5.09 14.10
C GLY A 152 6.15 -6.23 14.06
N PHE A 153 6.51 -6.74 15.24
CA PHE A 153 7.41 -7.88 15.40
C PHE A 153 6.92 -8.75 16.55
N SER A 154 7.42 -9.99 16.61
CA SER A 154 7.04 -10.91 17.69
C SER A 154 7.55 -10.40 19.03
N VAL A 155 6.66 -10.40 20.03
CA VAL A 155 6.93 -10.06 21.43
C VAL A 155 6.55 -11.23 22.34
N GLU A 156 6.64 -12.46 21.81
CA GLU A 156 6.27 -13.69 22.51
C GLU A 156 6.91 -13.75 23.91
N GLY A 157 6.08 -13.97 24.92
CA GLY A 157 6.46 -13.99 26.34
C GLY A 157 6.58 -12.61 27.00
N ARG A 158 6.38 -11.52 26.25
CA ARG A 158 6.41 -10.12 26.72
C ARG A 158 5.30 -9.29 26.09
N GLU A 159 4.13 -9.89 25.90
CA GLU A 159 2.99 -9.29 25.18
C GLU A 159 2.53 -7.98 25.82
N ASN A 160 2.57 -7.89 27.16
CA ASN A 160 2.20 -6.68 27.91
C ASN A 160 3.19 -5.51 27.73
N GLU A 161 4.40 -5.78 27.22
CA GLU A 161 5.44 -4.76 26.97
C GLU A 161 5.46 -4.31 25.50
N GLN A 162 4.52 -4.77 24.67
CA GLN A 162 4.54 -4.57 23.23
C GLN A 162 4.58 -3.09 22.83
N GLU A 163 3.87 -2.22 23.55
CA GLU A 163 3.91 -0.76 23.32
C GLU A 163 5.33 -0.22 23.50
N ILE A 164 5.98 -0.54 24.62
CA ILE A 164 7.30 -0.04 24.98
C ILE A 164 8.34 -0.55 23.98
N LEU A 165 8.28 -1.84 23.64
CA LEU A 165 9.18 -2.45 22.66
C LEU A 165 9.00 -1.83 21.25
N SER A 166 7.78 -1.47 20.88
CA SER A 166 7.44 -0.92 19.55
C SER A 166 7.61 0.61 19.45
N LYS A 167 7.97 1.30 20.53
CA LYS A 167 7.98 2.77 20.59
C LYS A 167 8.80 3.42 19.47
N ARG A 168 9.98 2.87 19.15
CA ARG A 168 10.85 3.42 18.08
C ARG A 168 10.26 3.15 16.70
N LEU A 169 9.53 2.04 16.54
CA LEU A 169 8.78 1.72 15.33
C LEU A 169 7.64 2.71 15.08
N TYR A 170 6.91 3.09 16.13
CA TYR A 170 5.88 4.14 16.01
C TYR A 170 6.51 5.44 15.52
N LEU A 171 7.56 5.91 16.20
CA LEU A 171 8.29 7.13 15.84
C LEU A 171 8.75 7.11 14.38
N CYS A 172 9.41 6.03 13.94
CA CYS A 172 9.99 5.99 12.60
C CYS A 172 8.94 5.86 11.50
N GLN A 173 7.83 5.16 11.74
CA GLN A 173 6.71 5.11 10.79
C GLN A 173 6.03 6.49 10.67
N PHE A 174 5.85 7.21 11.78
CA PHE A 174 5.27 8.56 11.77
C PHE A 174 6.19 9.55 11.07
N LEU A 175 7.48 9.53 11.41
CA LEU A 175 8.52 10.34 10.77
C LEU A 175 8.56 10.07 9.25
N CYS A 176 8.57 8.81 8.84
CA CYS A 176 8.58 8.45 7.42
C CYS A 176 7.37 9.06 6.68
N ALA A 177 6.17 9.02 7.28
CA ALA A 177 4.99 9.66 6.72
C ALA A 177 5.17 11.16 6.50
N LEU A 178 5.68 11.88 7.51
CA LEU A 178 5.95 13.32 7.40
C LEU A 178 6.98 13.65 6.32
N LEU A 179 7.94 12.76 6.06
CA LEU A 179 8.98 12.97 5.04
C LEU A 179 8.47 12.77 3.60
N ILE A 180 7.57 11.82 3.38
CA ILE A 180 7.22 11.36 2.02
C ILE A 180 5.82 11.75 1.53
N LEU A 181 4.92 12.15 2.43
CA LEU A 181 3.58 12.58 2.06
C LEU A 181 3.59 13.93 1.34
N ARG A 182 2.62 14.11 0.43
CA ARG A 182 2.27 15.42 -0.12
C ARG A 182 1.40 16.22 0.84
N LYS A 183 1.33 17.54 0.64
CA LYS A 183 0.32 18.39 1.30
C LYS A 183 -1.07 17.82 1.04
N GLY A 184 -1.91 17.76 2.07
CA GLY A 184 -3.24 17.19 1.99
C GLY A 184 -3.25 15.66 1.92
N GLY A 185 -2.09 15.01 1.99
CA GLY A 185 -2.00 13.55 1.98
C GLY A 185 -2.56 12.89 3.24
N HIS A 186 -2.70 11.57 3.18
CA HIS A 186 -3.32 10.76 4.22
C HIS A 186 -2.33 9.75 4.83
N PHE A 187 -2.57 9.36 6.07
CA PHE A 187 -1.72 8.38 6.75
C PHE A 187 -2.56 7.37 7.54
N VAL A 188 -2.17 6.11 7.48
CA VAL A 188 -2.65 5.06 8.38
C VAL A 188 -1.48 4.29 8.94
N CYS A 189 -1.44 4.10 10.25
CA CYS A 189 -0.38 3.34 10.90
C CYS A 189 -0.95 2.45 11.98
N LYS A 190 -0.54 1.19 11.96
CA LYS A 190 -0.77 0.26 13.06
C LYS A 190 -0.03 0.73 14.31
N LEU A 191 -0.73 0.63 15.43
CA LEU A 191 -0.26 0.82 16.78
C LEU A 191 -0.79 -0.33 17.65
N PHE A 192 -0.26 -0.44 18.85
CA PHE A 192 -0.79 -1.29 19.91
C PHE A 192 -1.39 -0.40 21.00
N ASP A 193 -1.07 -0.67 22.26
CA ASP A 193 -1.48 0.22 23.34
C ASP A 193 -0.84 1.60 23.22
N LEU A 194 -1.52 2.59 23.83
CA LEU A 194 -1.17 4.00 23.85
C LEU A 194 -1.26 4.53 25.28
N PHE A 195 -0.66 3.82 26.23
CA PHE A 195 -0.70 4.19 27.66
C PHE A 195 0.48 5.08 28.05
N THR A 196 1.61 4.97 27.37
CA THR A 196 2.82 5.71 27.71
C THR A 196 2.76 7.15 27.22
N ALA A 197 3.34 8.07 27.99
CA ALA A 197 3.46 9.48 27.59
C ALA A 197 4.29 9.64 26.30
N PHE A 198 5.25 8.75 26.03
CA PHE A 198 5.96 8.69 24.75
C PHE A 198 5.00 8.47 23.57
N SER A 199 4.21 7.40 23.60
CA SER A 199 3.29 7.06 22.50
C SER A 199 2.21 8.12 22.33
N VAL A 200 1.61 8.61 23.43
CA VAL A 200 0.61 9.69 23.39
C VAL A 200 1.22 10.98 22.87
N GLY A 201 2.45 11.30 23.26
CA GLY A 201 3.21 12.44 22.74
C GLY A 201 3.42 12.35 21.22
N LEU A 202 3.74 11.16 20.69
CA LEU A 202 3.82 10.96 19.23
C LEU A 202 2.47 11.22 18.55
N VAL A 203 1.37 10.72 19.10
CA VAL A 203 0.02 10.97 18.56
C VAL A 203 -0.29 12.47 18.59
N TYR A 204 0.07 13.18 19.67
CA TYR A 204 -0.11 14.63 19.77
C TYR A 204 0.65 15.41 18.67
N LEU A 205 1.90 15.03 18.40
CA LEU A 205 2.67 15.61 17.29
C LEU A 205 1.96 15.38 15.94
N MET A 206 1.33 14.22 15.75
CA MET A 206 0.54 13.94 14.54
C MET A 206 -0.76 14.76 14.48
N CYS A 207 -1.41 15.05 15.62
CA CYS A 207 -2.54 16.00 15.67
C CYS A 207 -2.12 17.40 15.19
N MET A 208 -0.90 17.82 15.51
CA MET A 208 -0.39 19.10 15.03
C MET A 208 -0.09 19.06 13.53
N ALA A 209 0.42 17.94 13.01
CA ALA A 209 0.81 17.80 11.60
C ALA A 209 -0.33 17.55 10.60
N PHE A 210 -1.51 17.10 11.06
CA PHE A 210 -2.66 16.78 10.19
C PHE A 210 -3.91 17.58 10.59
N GLU A 211 -4.83 17.78 9.64
CA GLU A 211 -6.09 18.48 9.91
C GLU A 211 -7.02 17.68 10.82
N LYS A 212 -7.06 16.35 10.66
CA LYS A 212 -7.87 15.47 11.50
C LYS A 212 -7.13 14.17 11.78
N ILE A 213 -7.29 13.65 13.00
CA ILE A 213 -6.82 12.33 13.37
C ILE A 213 -7.92 11.49 14.02
N CYS A 214 -7.74 10.18 14.05
CA CYS A 214 -8.61 9.25 14.77
C CYS A 214 -7.82 8.01 15.19
N ILE A 215 -8.07 7.50 16.40
CA ILE A 215 -7.68 6.16 16.81
C ILE A 215 -8.84 5.21 16.51
N PHE A 216 -8.57 4.20 15.70
CA PHE A 216 -9.56 3.30 15.14
C PHE A 216 -9.11 1.83 15.22
N LYS A 217 -9.96 0.96 15.78
CA LYS A 217 -9.76 -0.49 15.72
C LYS A 217 -10.74 -1.08 14.71
N PRO A 218 -10.29 -1.51 13.51
CA PRO A 218 -11.17 -2.10 12.52
C PRO A 218 -11.73 -3.44 13.00
N ASN A 219 -12.91 -3.78 12.51
CA ASN A 219 -13.62 -5.04 12.78
C ASN A 219 -12.84 -6.29 12.31
N THR A 220 -11.93 -6.10 11.36
CA THR A 220 -10.98 -7.12 10.87
C THR A 220 -9.74 -7.26 11.74
N SER A 221 -9.51 -6.38 12.73
CA SER A 221 -8.52 -6.58 13.77
C SER A 221 -9.13 -7.47 14.87
N ARG A 222 -8.34 -8.42 15.39
CA ARG A 222 -8.85 -9.34 16.42
C ARG A 222 -9.27 -8.54 17.65
N PRO A 223 -10.46 -8.78 18.22
CA PRO A 223 -11.00 -7.90 19.24
C PRO A 223 -10.27 -8.01 20.60
N ALA A 224 -9.61 -9.14 20.87
CA ALA A 224 -8.88 -9.38 22.12
C ALA A 224 -7.42 -8.88 22.12
N ASN A 225 -6.87 -8.43 20.98
CA ASN A 225 -5.51 -7.90 20.93
C ASN A 225 -5.50 -6.36 21.05
N SER A 226 -4.33 -5.81 21.37
CA SER A 226 -4.14 -4.37 21.54
C SER A 226 -4.02 -3.60 20.21
N GLU A 227 -4.01 -4.29 19.06
CA GLU A 227 -3.85 -3.68 17.74
C GLU A 227 -4.97 -2.68 17.45
N ARG A 228 -4.56 -1.47 17.06
CA ARG A 228 -5.41 -0.36 16.60
C ARG A 228 -4.64 0.43 15.56
N TYR A 229 -5.29 1.40 14.93
CA TYR A 229 -4.69 2.22 13.88
C TYR A 229 -4.89 3.69 14.21
N ILE A 230 -3.85 4.50 14.03
CA ILE A 230 -4.04 5.94 13.87
C ILE A 230 -4.36 6.22 12.40
N ILE A 231 -5.37 7.05 12.17
CA ILE A 231 -5.82 7.50 10.85
C ILE A 231 -5.68 9.01 10.81
N CYS A 232 -4.84 9.53 9.93
CA CYS A 232 -4.61 10.96 9.78
C CYS A 232 -5.08 11.44 8.40
N LYS A 233 -5.87 12.52 8.38
CA LYS A 233 -6.41 13.14 7.17
C LYS A 233 -5.77 14.51 6.96
N TRP A 234 -5.31 14.73 5.73
CA TRP A 234 -4.82 16.00 5.21
C TRP A 234 -3.59 16.54 5.97
N LEU A 235 -2.41 16.14 5.51
CA LEU A 235 -1.15 16.71 6.00
C LEU A 235 -1.11 18.23 5.78
N LYS A 236 -0.71 18.99 6.80
CA LYS A 236 -0.51 20.44 6.74
C LYS A 236 0.80 20.79 6.02
N GLU A 237 1.01 22.07 5.68
CA GLU A 237 2.26 22.53 5.05
C GLU A 237 3.40 22.68 6.05
N ASP A 238 3.13 23.27 7.21
CA ASP A 238 4.14 23.67 8.19
C ASP A 238 4.50 22.52 9.15
N ILE A 239 4.94 21.39 8.59
CA ILE A 239 5.26 20.16 9.34
C ILE A 239 6.76 19.93 9.55
N LYS A 240 7.60 20.80 8.97
CA LYS A 240 9.06 20.59 8.93
C LYS A 240 9.67 20.50 10.32
N ASP A 241 9.29 21.39 11.23
CA ASP A 241 9.87 21.39 12.59
C ASP A 241 9.50 20.13 13.37
N ILE A 242 8.28 19.60 13.16
CA ILE A 242 7.84 18.33 13.76
C ILE A 242 8.66 17.17 13.19
N ALA A 243 8.86 17.14 11.87
CA ALA A 243 9.64 16.10 11.20
C ALA A 243 11.11 16.13 11.64
N ASP A 244 11.73 17.31 11.70
CA ASP A 244 13.11 17.48 12.16
C ASP A 244 13.26 17.06 13.63
N TYR A 245 12.33 17.46 14.49
CA TYR A 245 12.30 17.03 15.89
C TYR A 245 12.21 15.51 16.03
N MET A 246 11.27 14.87 15.33
CA MET A 246 11.15 13.41 15.33
C MET A 246 12.40 12.71 14.78
N PHE A 247 13.05 13.31 13.79
CA PHE A 247 14.31 12.82 13.24
C PHE A 247 15.42 12.83 14.29
N GLU A 248 15.58 13.94 15.03
CA GLU A 248 16.54 14.04 16.13
C GLU A 248 16.26 13.04 17.27
N VAL A 249 14.99 12.83 17.61
CA VAL A 249 14.59 11.82 18.60
C VAL A 249 15.00 10.42 18.16
N ASN A 250 14.81 10.08 16.87
CA ASN A 250 15.25 8.77 16.35
C ASN A 250 16.77 8.62 16.41
N GLU A 251 17.53 9.66 16.05
CA GLU A 251 19.00 9.62 16.16
C GLU A 251 19.47 9.45 17.61
N LYS A 252 18.80 10.09 18.58
CA LYS A 252 19.11 9.92 20.01
C LYS A 252 18.76 8.50 20.50
N LEU A 253 17.59 7.97 20.15
CA LEU A 253 17.22 6.58 20.45
C LEU A 253 18.22 5.57 19.84
N GLY A 254 18.73 5.84 18.64
CA GLY A 254 19.77 5.03 18.03
C GLY A 254 21.06 4.94 18.87
N LYS A 255 21.44 6.01 19.56
CA LYS A 255 22.61 6.04 20.46
C LYS A 255 22.35 5.25 21.74
N TYR A 256 21.14 5.36 22.30
CA TYR A 256 20.73 4.64 23.51
C TYR A 256 20.52 3.14 23.29
N SER A 257 20.20 2.71 22.06
CA SER A 257 20.05 1.29 21.70
C SER A 257 21.38 0.48 21.73
N SER A 258 22.50 1.09 22.10
CA SER A 258 23.77 0.41 22.30
C SER A 258 23.74 -0.42 23.60
N THR A 259 24.38 -1.58 23.60
CA THR A 259 24.40 -2.55 24.74
C THR A 259 24.99 -2.03 26.04
N THR A 260 25.37 -0.75 26.10
CA THR A 260 26.06 -0.10 27.22
C THR A 260 25.27 1.04 27.86
N SER A 261 24.05 1.34 27.39
CA SER A 261 23.25 2.45 27.91
C SER A 261 21.99 1.97 28.64
N ASP A 262 21.83 2.39 29.90
CA ASP A 262 20.60 2.22 30.67
C ASP A 262 19.60 3.38 30.47
N ALA A 263 19.88 4.30 29.54
CA ALA A 263 19.06 5.49 29.30
C ALA A 263 18.05 5.26 28.17
N ASP A 264 16.86 5.85 28.28
CA ASP A 264 15.82 5.84 27.25
C ASP A 264 15.06 7.18 27.25
N ILE A 265 14.40 7.50 26.14
CA ILE A 265 13.55 8.70 26.00
C ILE A 265 12.13 8.34 26.39
N VAL A 266 11.71 8.69 27.61
CA VAL A 266 10.38 8.32 28.13
C VAL A 266 9.24 9.23 27.67
N GLU A 267 9.56 10.44 27.17
CA GLU A 267 8.59 11.46 26.75
C GLU A 267 9.13 12.25 25.55
N VAL A 268 8.25 12.57 24.59
CA VAL A 268 8.55 13.44 23.44
C VAL A 268 7.75 14.76 23.46
N VAL A 269 6.74 14.83 24.32
CA VAL A 269 5.99 16.04 24.64
C VAL A 269 5.77 16.00 26.16
N PRO A 270 6.06 17.09 26.90
CA PRO A 270 5.85 17.11 28.34
C PRO A 270 4.39 16.78 28.69
N LEU A 271 4.19 15.96 29.73
CA LEU A 271 2.85 15.56 30.17
C LEU A 271 1.95 16.74 30.52
N GLU A 272 2.52 17.85 31.01
CA GLU A 272 1.80 19.08 31.32
C GLU A 272 1.17 19.67 30.06
N VAL A 273 1.93 19.74 28.96
CA VAL A 273 1.45 20.25 27.66
C VAL A 273 0.34 19.36 27.10
N LEU A 274 0.47 18.04 27.26
CA LEU A 274 -0.57 17.09 26.83
C LEU A 274 -1.88 17.28 27.62
N LYS A 275 -1.79 17.57 28.93
CA LYS A 275 -2.94 17.77 29.81
C LYS A 275 -3.60 19.14 29.66
N GLU A 276 -2.83 20.16 29.27
CA GLU A 276 -3.37 21.51 28.99
C GLU A 276 -4.36 21.51 27.82
N ASN A 277 -4.18 20.58 26.86
CA ASN A 277 -5.16 20.35 25.80
C ASN A 277 -6.23 19.34 26.26
N GLU A 278 -7.25 19.83 26.97
CA GLU A 278 -8.32 19.00 27.55
C GLU A 278 -9.04 18.15 26.49
N GLU A 279 -9.35 18.71 25.31
CA GLU A 279 -10.03 17.97 24.23
C GLU A 279 -9.21 16.76 23.76
N PHE A 280 -7.91 16.95 23.54
CA PHE A 280 -7.01 15.87 23.15
C PHE A 280 -6.84 14.85 24.29
N TYR A 281 -6.61 15.32 25.51
CA TYR A 281 -6.37 14.46 26.66
C TYR A 281 -7.58 13.57 26.95
N ASP A 282 -8.78 14.16 27.00
CA ASP A 282 -10.03 13.45 27.23
C ASP A 282 -10.33 12.45 26.11
N TYR A 283 -10.01 12.80 24.86
CA TYR A 283 -10.15 11.89 23.72
C TYR A 283 -9.26 10.65 23.89
N ILE A 284 -7.99 10.83 24.24
CA ILE A 284 -7.04 9.72 24.42
C ILE A 284 -7.46 8.83 25.59
N VAL A 285 -7.82 9.42 26.73
CA VAL A 285 -8.29 8.66 27.91
C VAL A 285 -9.55 7.87 27.58
N THR A 286 -10.55 8.53 26.99
CA THR A 286 -11.82 7.87 26.61
C THR A 286 -11.59 6.76 25.57
N SER A 287 -10.73 7.00 24.59
CA SER A 287 -10.36 6.00 23.58
C SER A 287 -9.71 4.77 24.23
N ASN A 288 -8.74 4.98 25.12
CA ASN A 288 -8.04 3.91 25.81
C ASN A 288 -8.97 3.12 26.74
N ASP A 289 -9.82 3.78 27.51
CA ASP A 289 -10.79 3.12 28.41
C ASP A 289 -11.80 2.29 27.64
N LYS A 290 -12.32 2.83 26.53
CA LYS A 290 -13.27 2.12 25.66
C LYS A 290 -12.62 0.88 25.04
N LEU A 291 -11.43 1.03 24.47
CA LEU A 291 -10.73 -0.09 23.83
C LEU A 291 -10.30 -1.14 24.85
N GLY A 292 -9.82 -0.74 26.03
CA GLY A 292 -9.46 -1.63 27.13
C GLY A 292 -10.66 -2.41 27.67
N THR A 293 -11.80 -1.74 27.89
CA THR A 293 -13.04 -2.39 28.32
C THR A 293 -13.49 -3.44 27.31
N ASN A 294 -13.48 -3.09 26.02
CA ASN A 294 -13.81 -4.03 24.95
C ASN A 294 -12.83 -5.20 24.91
N GLN A 295 -11.53 -4.95 25.07
CA GLN A 295 -10.52 -6.00 25.07
C GLN A 295 -10.72 -6.98 26.23
N ILE A 296 -11.02 -6.51 27.44
CA ILE A 296 -11.31 -7.34 28.62
C ILE A 296 -12.49 -8.28 28.33
N ILE A 297 -13.59 -7.76 27.78
CA ILE A 297 -14.77 -8.57 27.42
C ILE A 297 -14.39 -9.69 26.44
N HIS A 298 -13.54 -9.39 25.45
CA HIS A 298 -13.17 -10.37 24.43
C HIS A 298 -12.15 -11.40 24.91
N LEU A 299 -11.23 -11.00 25.79
CA LEU A 299 -10.33 -11.93 26.48
C LEU A 299 -11.13 -12.90 27.36
N ASP A 300 -12.12 -12.40 28.10
CA ASP A 300 -13.00 -13.24 28.90
C ASP A 300 -13.84 -14.19 28.03
N LYS A 301 -14.36 -13.69 26.90
CA LYS A 301 -15.06 -14.51 25.92
C LYS A 301 -14.19 -15.66 25.40
N ILE A 302 -12.92 -15.39 25.06
CA ILE A 302 -11.97 -16.44 24.65
C ILE A 302 -11.77 -17.45 25.78
N ARG A 303 -11.59 -17.01 27.02
CA ARG A 303 -11.48 -17.89 28.20
C ARG A 303 -12.68 -18.82 28.34
N VAL A 304 -13.90 -18.29 28.20
CA VAL A 304 -15.15 -19.06 28.30
C VAL A 304 -15.28 -20.06 27.14
N PHE A 305 -14.96 -19.66 25.90
CA PHE A 305 -14.98 -20.55 24.73
C PHE A 305 -13.91 -21.66 24.81
N ALA A 306 -12.74 -21.34 25.38
CA ALA A 306 -11.69 -22.33 25.64
C ALA A 306 -12.15 -23.42 26.63
N GLN A 307 -12.99 -23.05 27.59
CA GLN A 307 -13.54 -23.96 28.61
C GLN A 307 -14.76 -24.74 28.10
N ASN A 308 -15.50 -24.21 27.12
CA ASN A 308 -16.68 -24.84 26.54
C ASN A 308 -16.67 -24.77 25.01
N THR A 309 -16.19 -25.84 24.38
CA THR A 309 -16.06 -25.97 22.92
C THR A 309 -17.38 -26.10 22.17
N ASN A 310 -18.52 -26.22 22.86
CA ASN A 310 -19.84 -26.23 22.21
C ASN A 310 -20.35 -24.82 21.88
N LEU A 311 -19.71 -23.77 22.43
CA LEU A 311 -20.05 -22.39 22.15
C LEU A 311 -19.58 -22.01 20.74
N HIS A 312 -20.47 -21.35 19.99
CA HIS A 312 -20.18 -20.86 18.65
C HIS A 312 -20.95 -19.56 18.39
N GLU A 313 -20.48 -18.80 17.40
CA GLU A 313 -21.08 -17.54 16.99
C GLU A 313 -21.98 -17.74 15.78
N GLU A 314 -23.29 -17.65 15.96
CA GLU A 314 -24.28 -17.99 14.94
C GLU A 314 -24.29 -17.01 13.75
N LYS A 315 -23.94 -15.73 13.98
CA LYS A 315 -24.07 -14.66 12.98
C LYS A 315 -22.85 -14.44 12.09
N GLN A 316 -21.79 -15.24 12.22
CA GLN A 316 -20.52 -14.98 11.52
C GLN A 316 -20.68 -14.93 9.99
N SER A 317 -21.49 -15.81 9.41
CA SER A 317 -21.68 -15.88 7.95
C SER A 317 -22.40 -14.64 7.40
N ASP A 318 -23.45 -14.19 8.09
CA ASP A 318 -24.26 -13.04 7.67
C ASP A 318 -23.45 -11.75 7.80
N ILE A 319 -22.79 -11.57 8.93
CA ILE A 319 -21.88 -10.44 9.19
C ILE A 319 -20.77 -10.37 8.14
N ARG A 320 -20.21 -11.51 7.74
CA ARG A 320 -19.20 -11.58 6.68
C ARG A 320 -19.75 -11.04 5.36
N LYS A 321 -20.95 -11.48 4.95
CA LYS A 321 -21.57 -11.03 3.70
C LYS A 321 -21.87 -9.54 3.71
N GLU A 322 -22.41 -9.03 4.81
CA GLU A 322 -22.69 -7.60 5.00
C GLU A 322 -21.41 -6.75 4.93
N CYS A 323 -20.32 -7.21 5.57
CA CYS A 323 -19.03 -6.54 5.50
C CYS A 323 -18.50 -6.46 4.07
N LEU A 324 -18.49 -7.59 3.36
CA LEU A 324 -17.98 -7.65 1.98
C LEU A 324 -18.77 -6.71 1.07
N ALA A 325 -20.10 -6.68 1.21
CA ALA A 325 -20.95 -5.74 0.49
C ALA A 325 -20.60 -4.28 0.83
N LEU A 326 -20.50 -3.94 2.12
CA LEU A 326 -20.18 -2.59 2.60
C LEU A 326 -18.80 -2.13 2.11
N TRP A 327 -17.81 -3.02 2.13
CA TRP A 327 -16.44 -2.73 1.69
C TRP A 327 -16.26 -2.84 0.18
N LYS A 328 -17.33 -3.16 -0.56
CA LYS A 328 -17.30 -3.40 -2.00
C LYS A 328 -16.24 -4.44 -2.40
N VAL A 329 -16.12 -5.50 -1.61
CA VAL A 329 -15.24 -6.64 -1.88
C VAL A 329 -16.10 -7.81 -2.36
N PRO A 330 -15.81 -8.43 -3.52
CA PRO A 330 -16.59 -9.55 -3.99
C PRO A 330 -16.39 -10.77 -3.08
N ASP A 331 -17.46 -11.53 -2.86
CA ASP A 331 -17.40 -12.79 -2.11
C ASP A 331 -16.86 -13.91 -3.02
N LYS A 332 -15.56 -13.89 -3.27
CA LYS A 332 -14.84 -14.86 -4.09
C LYS A 332 -13.62 -15.39 -3.36
N ALA A 333 -13.29 -16.65 -3.64
CA ALA A 333 -12.05 -17.26 -3.17
C ALA A 333 -10.83 -16.65 -3.85
N ARG A 334 -9.73 -16.52 -3.08
CA ARG A 334 -8.41 -16.20 -3.65
C ARG A 334 -8.00 -17.29 -4.60
N SER A 335 -7.80 -16.91 -5.85
CA SER A 335 -7.29 -17.75 -6.91
C SER A 335 -6.20 -17.00 -7.66
N ALA A 336 -5.15 -17.70 -8.07
CA ALA A 336 -4.19 -17.12 -9.01
C ALA A 336 -4.93 -16.64 -10.27
N PRO A 337 -4.50 -15.52 -10.90
CA PRO A 337 -5.07 -15.06 -12.15
C PRO A 337 -5.07 -16.18 -13.20
N PRO A 338 -6.19 -16.40 -13.92
CA PRO A 338 -6.24 -17.43 -14.95
C PRO A 338 -5.22 -17.11 -16.04
N ARG A 339 -4.47 -18.13 -16.49
CA ARG A 339 -3.62 -17.98 -17.69
C ARG A 339 -4.54 -17.83 -18.90
N CYS A 340 -4.48 -16.67 -19.54
CA CYS A 340 -5.21 -16.41 -20.77
C CYS A 340 -4.26 -16.62 -21.97
N GLU A 341 -4.76 -17.22 -23.04
CA GLU A 341 -4.04 -17.27 -24.31
C GLU A 341 -3.95 -15.85 -24.90
N PRO A 342 -2.78 -15.40 -25.41
CA PRO A 342 -2.60 -14.03 -25.92
C PRO A 342 -3.65 -13.61 -26.95
N GLY A 343 -4.05 -14.53 -27.84
CA GLY A 343 -5.08 -14.25 -28.84
C GLY A 343 -6.47 -14.04 -28.25
N ILE A 344 -6.80 -14.68 -27.12
CA ILE A 344 -8.06 -14.47 -26.39
C ILE A 344 -8.01 -13.13 -25.65
N ALA A 345 -6.91 -12.84 -24.95
CA ALA A 345 -6.71 -11.59 -24.24
C ALA A 345 -6.76 -10.39 -25.20
N TYR A 346 -6.09 -10.48 -26.35
CA TYR A 346 -6.16 -9.48 -27.42
C TYR A 346 -7.60 -9.26 -27.88
N LYS A 347 -8.35 -10.33 -28.18
CA LYS A 347 -9.76 -10.21 -28.57
C LYS A 347 -10.63 -9.57 -27.50
N GLN A 348 -10.34 -9.82 -26.21
CA GLN A 348 -11.04 -9.20 -25.08
C GLN A 348 -10.74 -7.71 -24.96
N LEU A 349 -9.48 -7.31 -25.12
CA LEU A 349 -9.07 -5.90 -25.08
C LEU A 349 -9.65 -5.09 -26.25
N MET A 350 -9.72 -5.72 -27.42
CA MET A 350 -10.22 -5.06 -28.64
C MET A 350 -11.74 -5.16 -28.84
N GLN A 351 -12.51 -5.64 -27.84
CA GLN A 351 -13.96 -5.77 -27.98
C GLN A 351 -14.59 -4.42 -28.31
N GLY A 352 -15.15 -4.31 -29.53
CA GLY A 352 -15.83 -3.10 -30.01
C GLY A 352 -15.01 -2.23 -30.97
N GLU A 353 -13.73 -2.52 -31.18
CA GLU A 353 -12.87 -1.76 -32.10
C GLU A 353 -12.79 -2.37 -33.51
N ASN A 354 -12.63 -1.52 -34.51
CA ASN A 354 -12.38 -1.94 -35.89
C ASN A 354 -10.87 -2.08 -36.13
N LEU A 355 -10.39 -3.31 -36.14
CA LEU A 355 -8.96 -3.68 -36.24
C LEU A 355 -8.38 -3.62 -37.65
N SER A 356 -9.09 -3.06 -38.62
CA SER A 356 -8.62 -3.00 -40.01
C SER A 356 -7.26 -2.31 -40.16
N TYR A 357 -6.91 -1.39 -39.26
CA TYR A 357 -5.63 -0.69 -39.27
C TYR A 357 -4.43 -1.57 -38.86
N ILE A 358 -4.64 -2.59 -38.04
CA ILE A 358 -3.58 -3.52 -37.59
C ILE A 358 -3.14 -4.45 -38.73
N ASN A 359 -4.06 -4.71 -39.67
CA ASN A 359 -3.78 -5.54 -40.84
C ASN A 359 -3.05 -4.77 -41.95
N ASN A 360 -2.88 -3.46 -41.81
CA ASN A 360 -2.09 -2.67 -42.75
C ASN A 360 -0.61 -2.75 -42.38
N SER A 361 0.23 -3.03 -43.38
CA SER A 361 1.67 -2.96 -43.17
C SER A 361 2.08 -1.51 -42.87
N PRO A 362 2.85 -1.27 -41.80
CA PRO A 362 3.38 0.06 -41.52
C PRO A 362 4.27 0.50 -42.69
N GLY A 363 4.05 1.72 -43.17
CA GLY A 363 4.85 2.35 -44.22
C GLY A 363 5.57 3.58 -43.68
N PRO A 364 6.80 3.88 -44.13
CA PRO A 364 7.51 5.07 -43.72
C PRO A 364 6.73 6.32 -44.13
N LEU A 365 6.59 7.27 -43.21
CA LEU A 365 5.97 8.56 -43.50
C LEU A 365 6.92 9.41 -44.36
N THR A 366 6.72 9.38 -45.68
CA THR A 366 7.49 10.19 -46.63
C THR A 366 6.75 11.47 -47.00
N PRO A 367 7.45 12.53 -47.46
CA PRO A 367 6.80 13.75 -47.96
C PRO A 367 5.76 13.48 -49.06
N ASN A 368 5.97 12.45 -49.88
CA ASN A 368 5.03 12.04 -50.92
C ASN A 368 3.80 11.33 -50.35
N LEU A 369 3.95 10.50 -49.32
CA LEU A 369 2.83 9.88 -48.63
C LEU A 369 2.00 10.94 -47.90
N LEU A 370 2.66 11.88 -47.21
CA LEU A 370 2.02 12.98 -46.49
C LEU A 370 1.10 13.82 -47.41
N LYS A 371 1.55 14.08 -48.66
CA LYS A 371 0.74 14.78 -49.68
C LYS A 371 -0.49 14.00 -50.17
N LYS A 372 -0.53 12.69 -49.95
CA LYS A 372 -1.63 11.80 -50.35
C LYS A 372 -2.58 11.46 -49.21
N LEU A 373 -2.32 11.93 -47.99
CA LEU A 373 -3.20 11.71 -46.85
C LEU A 373 -4.39 12.66 -46.95
N ASP A 374 -5.57 12.12 -47.24
CA ASP A 374 -6.80 12.93 -47.32
C ASP A 374 -7.33 13.31 -45.91
N ARG A 375 -7.10 12.46 -44.90
CA ARG A 375 -7.61 12.63 -43.53
C ARG A 375 -6.54 12.25 -42.52
N ILE A 376 -5.86 13.24 -41.96
CA ILE A 376 -4.73 13.03 -41.03
C ILE A 376 -5.15 12.22 -39.79
N PHE A 377 -6.38 12.40 -39.30
CA PHE A 377 -6.90 11.69 -38.13
C PHE A 377 -7.17 10.19 -38.36
N ASP A 378 -7.11 9.72 -39.61
CA ASP A 378 -7.27 8.29 -39.93
C ASP A 378 -5.94 7.52 -39.81
N TYR A 379 -4.83 8.20 -39.46
CA TYR A 379 -3.49 7.64 -39.38
C TYR A 379 -2.90 7.80 -37.98
N HIS A 380 -2.24 6.74 -37.50
CA HIS A 380 -1.38 6.79 -36.31
C HIS A 380 0.08 6.77 -36.75
N CYS A 381 0.83 7.81 -36.39
CA CYS A 381 2.27 7.88 -36.64
C CYS A 381 3.03 7.47 -35.40
N VAL A 382 4.00 6.57 -35.56
CA VAL A 382 4.88 6.12 -34.49
C VAL A 382 6.31 6.36 -34.92
N VAL A 383 7.12 6.88 -34.00
CA VAL A 383 8.56 7.06 -34.23
C VAL A 383 9.23 5.71 -34.04
N CYS A 384 9.96 5.26 -35.06
CA CYS A 384 10.73 4.02 -35.04
C CYS A 384 12.19 4.32 -35.35
N GLY A 385 13.09 3.58 -34.73
CA GLY A 385 14.52 3.55 -34.99
C GLY A 385 14.83 2.79 -36.28
N GLU A 386 16.08 2.90 -36.72
CA GLU A 386 16.57 2.16 -37.88
C GLU A 386 16.84 0.69 -37.52
N THR A 387 15.78 -0.09 -37.33
CA THR A 387 15.89 -1.51 -37.02
C THR A 387 15.52 -2.39 -38.21
N LYS A 388 16.07 -3.61 -38.24
CA LYS A 388 15.70 -4.64 -39.24
C LYS A 388 14.33 -5.27 -38.96
N ILE A 389 13.79 -5.11 -37.75
CA ILE A 389 12.54 -5.73 -37.32
C ILE A 389 11.47 -4.64 -37.30
N PRO A 390 10.44 -4.73 -38.15
CA PRO A 390 9.40 -3.71 -38.18
C PRO A 390 8.64 -3.67 -36.84
N PRO A 391 8.09 -2.50 -36.47
CA PRO A 391 7.24 -2.37 -35.30
C PRO A 391 6.05 -3.32 -35.39
N SER A 392 5.65 -3.85 -34.24
CA SER A 392 4.53 -4.79 -34.10
C SER A 392 3.71 -4.50 -32.86
N LEU A 393 2.62 -5.24 -32.71
CA LEU A 393 1.82 -5.28 -31.50
C LEU A 393 2.48 -6.17 -30.45
N PHE A 394 2.41 -5.71 -29.21
CA PHE A 394 2.88 -6.41 -28.04
C PHE A 394 1.74 -6.50 -27.02
N ILE A 395 1.57 -7.67 -26.42
CA ILE A 395 0.61 -7.88 -25.35
C ILE A 395 1.32 -8.40 -24.10
N GLY A 396 1.07 -7.73 -22.98
CA GLY A 396 1.48 -8.13 -21.64
C GLY A 396 0.36 -8.87 -20.93
N LEU A 397 0.64 -10.09 -20.47
CA LEU A 397 -0.28 -10.92 -19.69
C LEU A 397 0.12 -11.02 -18.21
N GLY A 398 0.90 -10.05 -17.73
CA GLY A 398 1.41 -10.00 -16.36
C GLY A 398 2.83 -10.55 -16.26
N LYS A 399 3.64 -9.88 -15.45
CA LYS A 399 5.04 -10.20 -15.18
C LYS A 399 5.82 -10.31 -16.50
N SER A 400 6.65 -11.34 -16.65
CA SER A 400 7.43 -11.62 -17.86
C SER A 400 6.66 -12.30 -18.99
N ASN A 401 5.33 -12.40 -18.92
CA ASN A 401 4.51 -13.01 -19.98
C ASN A 401 4.17 -11.97 -21.05
N ILE A 402 5.15 -11.69 -21.90
CA ILE A 402 5.05 -10.71 -22.98
C ILE A 402 5.10 -11.43 -24.32
N TYR A 403 4.21 -11.05 -25.23
CA TYR A 403 4.11 -11.67 -26.55
C TYR A 403 4.09 -10.60 -27.64
N GLN A 404 4.82 -10.87 -28.73
CA GLN A 404 4.81 -10.08 -29.95
C GLN A 404 3.89 -10.74 -30.99
N TYR A 405 3.10 -9.93 -31.70
CA TYR A 405 2.34 -10.42 -32.84
C TYR A 405 3.26 -10.63 -34.06
N ASP A 406 3.22 -11.82 -34.66
CA ASP A 406 3.84 -12.07 -35.95
C ASP A 406 2.77 -12.04 -37.05
N PRO A 407 2.78 -11.02 -37.93
CA PRO A 407 1.79 -10.90 -38.99
C PRO A 407 1.90 -12.01 -40.03
N ASN A 408 3.07 -12.63 -40.22
CA ASN A 408 3.26 -13.67 -41.24
C ASN A 408 2.59 -14.98 -40.85
N SER A 409 2.71 -15.37 -39.57
CA SER A 409 2.07 -16.59 -39.05
C SER A 409 0.71 -16.34 -38.40
N SER A 410 0.31 -15.07 -38.22
CA SER A 410 -0.89 -14.67 -37.46
C SER A 410 -0.91 -15.25 -36.04
N LYS A 411 0.27 -15.32 -35.39
CA LYS A 411 0.45 -15.89 -34.06
C LYS A 411 1.10 -14.90 -33.11
N TRP A 412 0.89 -15.14 -31.83
CA TRP A 412 1.58 -14.44 -30.75
C TRP A 412 2.80 -15.25 -30.33
N LEU A 413 3.98 -14.66 -30.48
CA LEU A 413 5.27 -15.26 -30.14
C LEU A 413 5.71 -14.74 -28.77
N LYS A 414 6.02 -15.65 -27.84
CA LYS A 414 6.52 -15.27 -26.52
C LYS A 414 7.90 -14.63 -26.64
N LEU A 415 8.11 -13.53 -25.93
CA LEU A 415 9.40 -12.85 -25.84
C LEU A 415 10.14 -13.27 -24.58
N GLU A 416 11.45 -13.45 -24.71
CA GLU A 416 12.36 -13.65 -23.60
C GLU A 416 13.12 -12.34 -23.34
N LEU A 417 12.48 -11.42 -22.63
CA LEU A 417 13.01 -10.11 -22.29
C LEU A 417 13.10 -9.95 -20.78
N VAL A 418 14.07 -9.16 -20.32
CA VAL A 418 14.14 -8.66 -18.93
C VAL A 418 13.21 -7.45 -18.81
N LEU A 419 11.91 -7.71 -18.92
CA LEU A 419 10.85 -6.71 -18.84
C LEU A 419 9.64 -7.35 -18.16
N GLU A 420 8.98 -6.59 -17.29
CA GLU A 420 7.70 -6.97 -16.70
C GLU A 420 6.62 -5.97 -17.10
N LEU A 421 5.45 -6.47 -17.46
CA LEU A 421 4.30 -5.64 -17.83
C LEU A 421 3.05 -6.10 -17.09
N PRO A 422 2.20 -5.17 -16.63
CA PRO A 422 0.88 -5.52 -16.11
C PRO A 422 0.10 -6.37 -17.12
N ALA A 423 -0.74 -7.27 -16.61
CA ALA A 423 -1.70 -7.97 -17.45
C ALA A 423 -2.62 -6.97 -18.15
N ASN A 424 -3.16 -7.37 -19.30
CA ASN A 424 -4.07 -6.55 -20.11
C ASN A 424 -3.42 -5.30 -20.70
N THR A 425 -2.09 -5.30 -20.86
CA THR A 425 -1.35 -4.23 -21.54
C THR A 425 -1.26 -4.56 -23.03
N LEU A 426 -1.71 -3.66 -23.91
CA LEU A 426 -1.54 -3.76 -25.36
C LEU A 426 -0.88 -2.48 -25.87
N PHE A 427 0.21 -2.62 -26.60
CA PHE A 427 0.89 -1.47 -27.20
C PHE A 427 1.47 -1.83 -28.57
N TYR A 428 1.68 -0.79 -29.38
CA TYR A 428 2.35 -0.89 -30.67
C TYR A 428 3.71 -0.22 -30.55
N GLY A 429 4.77 -0.92 -30.91
CA GLY A 429 6.13 -0.42 -30.74
C GLY A 429 7.15 -1.27 -31.48
N GLU A 430 8.42 -1.08 -31.17
CA GLU A 430 9.53 -1.86 -31.71
C GLU A 430 10.49 -2.25 -30.59
N LEU A 431 11.26 -3.31 -30.84
CA LEU A 431 12.36 -3.71 -29.97
C LEU A 431 13.67 -3.15 -30.55
N ILE A 432 14.28 -2.23 -29.81
CA ILE A 432 15.57 -1.63 -30.17
C ILE A 432 16.66 -2.14 -29.23
N GLN A 433 17.86 -2.33 -29.77
CA GLN A 433 19.04 -2.58 -28.93
C GLN A 433 19.57 -1.23 -28.44
N GLU A 434 19.45 -0.97 -27.14
CA GLU A 434 20.05 0.21 -26.53
C GLU A 434 21.58 0.02 -26.44
N LEU A 435 22.34 0.88 -27.13
CA LEU A 435 23.79 0.94 -27.00
C LEU A 435 24.14 1.91 -25.86
N LYS A 436 24.51 1.37 -24.69
CA LYS A 436 25.05 2.19 -23.60
C LYS A 436 26.52 2.49 -23.85
N GLY A 437 26.89 3.77 -23.91
CA GLY A 437 28.28 4.20 -24.03
C GLY A 437 29.08 3.87 -22.76
N GLU A 438 30.36 3.53 -22.92
CA GLU A 438 31.26 3.02 -21.87
C GLU A 438 31.47 3.95 -20.64
N ASN A 439 30.94 5.19 -20.67
CA ASN A 439 31.14 6.19 -19.60
C ASN A 439 29.84 6.67 -18.92
N ALA A 440 28.69 6.02 -19.14
CA ALA A 440 27.47 6.35 -18.40
C ALA A 440 27.46 5.64 -17.03
N VAL A 441 28.00 6.32 -16.01
CA VAL A 441 27.94 5.88 -14.61
C VAL A 441 26.53 6.14 -14.07
N VAL A 442 25.95 5.12 -13.41
CA VAL A 442 24.62 5.11 -12.76
C VAL A 442 24.55 6.06 -11.57
#